data_AF-A0A932Q034-F1
#
_entry.id   AF-A0A932Q034-F1
#
_cell.length_a   1.000
_cell.length_b   1.000
_cell.length_c   1.000
_cell.angle_alpha   90.00
_cell.angle_beta   90.00
_cell.angle_gamma   90.00
#
_symmetry.space_group_name_H-M   'P 1'
#
loop_
_entity.id
_entity.type
_entity.pdbx_description
1 polymer ?
#
loop_
_entity_poly.entity_id
_entity_poly.type
_entity_poly.pdbx_seq_one_letter_code
_entity_poly.pdbx_strand_id
1 'polypeptide(L)'
;MRLLTVFGNAIFSIMFFSACGRAVPFSTPTSVPFTPTLAPRATNAPTLLSTEIPISTETPAPTISATTTASRFNYDKNPRAILIEADVSGGFAPVPRDVHVPTYRLYADGFVVFASERANPASGLDAVVRTGYLADAEIQSLLNSLQQLDFFSLGAFYQPKPTPTDLPTWRISVYLNKTKTVSVYAAGFPGTPQNFSQAFARITQTTPTEQQIFTATDGFLQATSAGSTNDLGSNVTAGDWQNVGIKLADATDGVTIAGNLYAAVAALIAQNYPNTLYREGDRVYRVRFLPNLPRAVHLTNYVGAIVDAPREFDGRTFDLVGYFRGANILGEAQTSAPKTKSDWVIADESGAMYVTGIAPTGLDLNSPRDVWNVVRLRAVVVYVRSGTSYLEARRVENLPTLVNSTPTPAPFANADAAIAAIKSRFAEVAKINKAKAGIIGGSTDITVIERSDGWDIVFWEGWEDCPAGCINNRYYYFSAKKNGTLQKMGEYVRVHNAATNSFDVTGAPMWGVPKP
;
A
#
# COMPACT_ATOMS: atom_id res chain seq x y z
N MET A 1 -48.22 29.42 -34.13
CA MET A 1 -47.24 29.92 -33.15
C MET A 1 -46.08 28.93 -33.14
N ARG A 2 -45.01 29.21 -33.92
CA ARG A 2 -43.81 28.37 -34.04
C ARG A 2 -42.72 29.01 -33.19
N LEU A 3 -42.22 28.29 -32.18
CA LEU A 3 -40.99 28.68 -31.47
C LEU A 3 -39.81 27.95 -32.11
N LEU A 4 -38.87 28.73 -32.64
CA LEU A 4 -37.58 28.29 -33.15
C LEU A 4 -36.61 28.28 -31.96
N THR A 5 -35.98 27.15 -31.67
CA THR A 5 -34.86 27.05 -30.71
C THR A 5 -33.57 26.94 -31.51
N VAL A 6 -32.72 27.97 -31.41
CA VAL A 6 -31.38 28.00 -32.00
C VAL A 6 -30.38 27.58 -30.92
N PHE A 7 -29.65 26.49 -31.14
CA PHE A 7 -28.45 26.15 -30.37
C PHE A 7 -27.22 26.66 -31.12
N GLY A 8 -26.48 27.59 -30.50
CA GLY A 8 -25.18 28.06 -30.98
C GLY A 8 -24.07 27.13 -30.51
N ASN A 9 -23.32 26.57 -31.47
CA ASN A 9 -22.08 25.85 -31.21
C ASN A 9 -20.94 26.85 -30.99
N ALA A 10 -20.34 26.85 -29.79
CA ALA A 10 -19.10 27.56 -29.52
C ALA A 10 -17.92 26.64 -29.88
N ILE A 11 -17.20 27.00 -30.94
CA ILE A 11 -15.93 26.38 -31.34
C ILE A 11 -14.83 26.96 -30.44
N PHE A 12 -14.22 26.11 -29.60
CA PHE A 12 -12.99 26.45 -28.88
C PHE A 12 -11.79 26.12 -29.79
N SER A 13 -11.18 27.14 -30.39
CA SER A 13 -9.88 27.01 -31.06
C SER A 13 -8.76 26.96 -30.01
N ILE A 14 -8.09 25.82 -29.90
CA ILE A 14 -6.82 25.67 -29.17
C ILE A 14 -5.69 26.11 -30.12
N MET A 15 -5.04 27.23 -29.82
CA MET A 15 -3.81 27.64 -30.51
C MET A 15 -2.63 26.80 -30.03
N PHE A 16 -1.99 26.08 -30.94
CA PHE A 16 -0.67 25.50 -30.73
C PHE A 16 0.41 26.58 -30.91
N PHE A 17 1.14 26.88 -29.84
CA PHE A 17 2.41 27.61 -29.96
C PHE A 17 3.51 26.63 -30.37
N SER A 18 3.99 26.76 -31.62
CA SER A 18 5.18 26.08 -32.12
C SER A 18 6.41 26.87 -31.71
N ALA A 19 7.19 26.35 -30.75
CA ALA A 19 8.47 26.94 -30.35
C ALA A 19 9.60 26.30 -31.17
N CYS A 20 10.08 27.00 -32.21
CA CYS A 20 11.35 26.69 -32.86
C CYS A 20 12.52 27.10 -31.97
N GLY A 21 13.07 26.16 -31.20
CA GLY A 21 14.34 26.34 -30.48
C GLY A 21 15.53 25.97 -31.37
N ARG A 22 16.34 26.97 -31.74
CA ARG A 22 17.67 26.78 -32.35
C ARG A 22 18.63 26.16 -31.32
N ALA A 23 19.29 25.07 -31.71
CA ALA A 23 20.39 24.49 -30.94
C ALA A 23 21.59 25.46 -30.92
N VAL A 24 22.13 25.71 -29.73
CA VAL A 24 23.39 26.44 -29.51
C VAL A 24 24.43 25.40 -29.08
N PRO A 25 25.66 25.38 -29.64
CA PRO A 25 26.65 24.39 -29.26
C PRO A 25 27.26 24.72 -27.89
N PHE A 26 27.25 23.73 -26.99
CA PHE A 26 27.98 23.77 -25.73
C PHE A 26 29.49 23.64 -26.00
N SER A 27 30.28 24.54 -25.42
CA SER A 27 31.74 24.44 -25.37
C SER A 27 32.16 23.59 -24.17
N THR A 28 33.07 22.66 -24.40
CA THR A 28 33.71 21.80 -23.41
C THR A 28 34.65 22.61 -22.50
N PRO A 29 34.61 22.44 -21.16
CA PRO A 29 35.60 23.07 -20.29
C PRO A 29 36.92 22.30 -20.32
N THR A 30 38.00 23.03 -20.55
CA THR A 30 39.39 22.58 -20.43
C THR A 30 39.72 22.33 -18.97
N SER A 31 40.16 21.11 -18.63
CA SER A 31 40.67 20.78 -17.30
C SER A 31 42.13 21.22 -17.15
N VAL A 32 42.43 21.92 -16.05
CA VAL A 32 43.78 22.29 -15.64
C VAL A 32 44.22 21.30 -14.55
N PRO A 33 45.40 20.66 -14.65
CA PRO A 33 45.87 19.76 -13.61
C PRO A 33 46.47 20.56 -12.43
N PHE A 34 46.00 20.28 -11.22
CA PHE A 34 46.64 20.71 -9.98
C PHE A 34 47.58 19.61 -9.47
N THR A 35 48.84 19.97 -9.23
CA THR A 35 49.83 19.12 -8.55
C THR A 35 50.00 19.61 -7.11
N PRO A 36 49.70 18.82 -6.08
CA PRO A 36 50.05 19.19 -4.72
C PRO A 36 51.44 18.65 -4.35
N THR A 37 52.38 19.55 -4.06
CA THR A 37 53.62 19.25 -3.34
C THR A 37 53.35 19.37 -1.85
N LEU A 38 53.51 18.28 -1.09
CA LEU A 38 53.51 18.31 0.37
C LEU A 38 54.91 18.03 0.90
N ALA A 39 55.44 18.98 1.68
CA ALA A 39 56.64 18.83 2.48
C ALA A 39 56.29 18.20 3.85
N PRO A 40 57.17 17.37 4.45
CA PRO A 40 56.90 16.73 5.73
C PRO A 40 57.18 17.68 6.91
N ARG A 41 56.23 17.79 7.83
CA ARG A 41 56.38 18.48 9.11
C ARG A 41 56.51 17.45 10.23
N ALA A 42 57.68 17.39 10.86
CA ALA A 42 57.91 16.61 12.07
C ALA A 42 57.11 17.20 13.24
N THR A 43 56.41 16.35 13.99
CA THR A 43 55.77 16.74 15.26
C THR A 43 56.17 15.75 16.33
N ASN A 44 56.78 16.28 17.39
CA ASN A 44 57.25 15.56 18.56
C ASN A 44 56.09 14.98 19.38
N ALA A 45 56.29 13.76 19.88
CA ALA A 45 55.38 13.08 20.79
C ALA A 45 55.54 13.60 22.24
N PRO A 46 54.46 13.90 22.97
CA PRO A 46 54.51 14.03 24.42
C PRO A 46 54.18 12.70 25.10
N THR A 47 55.05 12.31 26.03
CA THR A 47 54.86 11.21 26.98
C THR A 47 53.74 11.56 27.96
N LEU A 48 52.71 10.71 28.07
CA LEU A 48 51.67 10.83 29.10
C LEU A 48 51.96 9.86 30.25
N LEU A 49 52.09 10.41 31.46
CA LEU A 49 52.15 9.71 32.73
C LEU A 49 50.74 9.26 33.14
N SER A 50 50.59 7.97 33.47
CA SER A 50 49.38 7.38 34.03
C SER A 50 49.15 7.88 35.46
N THR A 51 47.98 8.49 35.69
CA THR A 51 47.44 8.75 37.03
C THR A 51 46.21 7.85 37.20
N GLU A 52 46.27 6.93 38.17
CA GLU A 52 45.15 6.06 38.53
C GLU A 52 43.99 6.88 39.13
N ILE A 53 42.77 6.65 38.63
CA ILE A 53 41.53 7.23 39.15
C ILE A 53 40.84 6.17 40.02
N PRO A 54 40.38 6.51 41.24
CA PRO A 54 39.71 5.55 42.12
C PRO A 54 38.31 5.17 41.60
N ILE A 55 38.00 3.88 41.72
CA ILE A 55 36.74 3.23 41.34
C ILE A 55 35.61 3.73 42.25
N SER A 56 34.60 4.37 41.67
CA SER A 56 33.35 4.72 42.37
C SER A 56 32.38 3.53 42.37
N THR A 57 31.84 3.23 43.53
CA THR A 57 30.82 2.20 43.76
C THR A 57 29.47 2.70 43.26
N GLU A 58 28.95 2.12 42.18
CA GLU A 58 27.62 2.43 41.64
C GLU A 58 26.51 1.95 42.61
N THR A 59 25.66 2.87 43.02
CA THR A 59 24.38 2.59 43.70
C THR A 59 23.33 2.25 42.63
N PRO A 60 22.54 1.17 42.78
CA PRO A 60 21.56 0.78 41.78
C PRO A 60 20.49 1.86 41.61
N ALA A 61 20.28 2.29 40.37
CA ALA A 61 19.26 3.26 40.00
C ALA A 61 17.84 2.74 40.33
N PRO A 62 16.93 3.60 40.84
CA PRO A 62 15.57 3.19 41.16
C PRO A 62 14.82 2.77 39.88
N THR A 63 14.31 1.53 39.89
CA THR A 63 13.39 1.01 38.87
C THR A 63 12.07 1.76 38.96
N ILE A 64 11.87 2.76 38.10
CA ILE A 64 10.59 3.47 37.98
C ILE A 64 9.66 2.61 37.11
N SER A 65 8.78 1.85 37.74
CA SER A 65 7.65 1.18 37.08
C SER A 65 6.58 2.22 36.71
N ALA A 66 6.72 2.86 35.54
CA ALA A 66 5.71 3.77 35.01
C ALA A 66 4.55 2.97 34.40
N THR A 67 3.58 2.57 35.22
CA THR A 67 2.29 2.03 34.77
C THR A 67 1.42 3.17 34.24
N THR A 68 1.76 3.70 33.07
CA THR A 68 0.89 4.68 32.39
C THR A 68 -0.21 3.89 31.69
N THR A 69 -1.43 3.91 32.25
CA THR A 69 -2.61 3.31 31.63
C THR A 69 -2.96 4.14 30.39
N ALA A 70 -2.34 3.83 29.24
CA ALA A 70 -2.61 4.55 28.00
C ALA A 70 -4.10 4.50 27.69
N SER A 71 -4.71 5.67 27.45
CA SER A 71 -6.12 5.77 27.08
C SER A 71 -6.35 4.99 25.80
N ARG A 72 -7.18 3.95 25.86
CA ARG A 72 -7.54 3.17 24.68
C ARG A 72 -8.45 4.00 23.78
N PHE A 73 -8.08 4.15 22.51
CA PHE A 73 -8.95 4.76 21.51
C PHE A 73 -10.11 3.82 21.20
N ASN A 74 -11.33 4.35 21.23
CA ASN A 74 -12.49 3.66 20.69
C ASN A 74 -12.64 4.05 19.20
N TYR A 75 -12.65 3.06 18.33
CA TYR A 75 -12.86 3.23 16.90
C TYR A 75 -13.81 2.15 16.39
N ASP A 76 -14.54 2.46 15.32
CA ASP A 76 -15.42 1.51 14.64
C ASP A 76 -14.58 0.34 14.11
N LYS A 77 -14.94 -0.91 14.38
CA LYS A 77 -14.22 -2.10 13.89
C LYS A 77 -14.74 -2.61 12.55
N ASN A 78 -15.53 -1.79 11.86
CA ASN A 78 -15.99 -2.07 10.51
C ASN A 78 -14.79 -2.26 9.55
N PRO A 79 -14.65 -3.43 8.90
CA PRO A 79 -13.55 -3.70 7.97
C PRO A 79 -13.56 -2.82 6.71
N ARG A 80 -14.66 -2.10 6.42
CA ARG A 80 -14.71 -1.07 5.36
C ARG A 80 -14.16 0.27 5.83
N ALA A 81 -14.22 0.54 7.13
CA ALA A 81 -13.86 1.82 7.67
C ALA A 81 -12.35 1.97 7.54
N ILE A 82 -11.92 2.95 6.76
CA ILE A 82 -10.54 3.41 6.81
C ILE A 82 -10.36 4.05 8.19
N LEU A 83 -9.35 3.61 8.93
CA LEU A 83 -8.99 4.16 10.23
C LEU A 83 -7.89 5.22 10.09
N ILE A 84 -6.84 4.92 9.33
CA ILE A 84 -5.74 5.85 9.02
C ILE A 84 -5.42 5.76 7.54
N GLU A 85 -5.22 6.90 6.90
CA GLU A 85 -4.65 7.01 5.56
C GLU A 85 -3.53 8.06 5.57
N ALA A 86 -2.35 7.69 5.09
CA ALA A 86 -1.26 8.61 4.80
C ALA A 86 -0.95 8.53 3.29
N ASP A 87 -0.85 9.68 2.66
CA ASP A 87 -0.85 9.76 1.20
C ASP A 87 0.02 10.89 0.67
N VAL A 88 0.56 10.71 -0.54
CA VAL A 88 1.37 11.72 -1.24
C VAL A 88 0.88 11.84 -2.67
N SER A 89 0.23 12.95 -3.00
CA SER A 89 -0.35 13.19 -4.33
C SER A 89 -0.06 14.58 -4.86
N GLY A 90 -0.16 14.77 -6.17
CA GLY A 90 0.17 16.03 -6.85
C GLY A 90 1.58 16.05 -7.45
N GLY A 91 2.17 17.25 -7.54
CA GLY A 91 3.47 17.48 -8.17
C GLY A 91 3.39 17.78 -9.67
N PHE A 92 4.56 17.92 -10.32
CA PHE A 92 4.67 18.29 -11.74
C PHE A 92 3.94 17.32 -12.70
N ALA A 93 3.96 16.03 -12.38
CA ALA A 93 3.31 14.98 -13.15
C ALA A 93 2.44 14.14 -12.20
N PRO A 94 1.24 14.64 -11.82
CA PRO A 94 0.41 13.95 -10.85
C PRO A 94 -0.03 12.60 -11.41
N VAL A 95 0.17 11.55 -10.62
CA VAL A 95 -0.43 10.25 -10.90
C VAL A 95 -1.95 10.41 -10.82
N PRO A 96 -2.72 9.94 -11.82
CA PRO A 96 -4.17 9.96 -11.72
C PRO A 96 -4.63 9.24 -10.45
N ARG A 97 -5.53 9.87 -9.69
CA ARG A 97 -5.96 9.41 -8.35
C ARG A 97 -6.40 7.95 -8.32
N ASP A 98 -6.95 7.46 -9.42
CA ASP A 98 -7.54 6.14 -9.50
C ASP A 98 -6.53 5.00 -9.71
N VAL A 99 -5.31 5.30 -10.17
CA VAL A 99 -4.20 4.33 -10.27
C VAL A 99 -3.17 4.54 -9.16
N HIS A 100 -3.42 5.51 -8.29
CA HIS A 100 -2.55 5.86 -7.19
C HIS A 100 -2.71 4.87 -6.04
N VAL A 101 -1.63 4.20 -5.68
CA VAL A 101 -1.55 3.40 -4.47
C VAL A 101 -1.28 4.35 -3.29
N PRO A 102 -2.14 4.40 -2.26
CA PRO A 102 -1.87 5.24 -1.11
C PRO A 102 -0.56 4.83 -0.46
N THR A 103 0.19 5.81 0.06
CA THR A 103 1.46 5.49 0.76
C THR A 103 1.20 4.53 1.91
N TYR A 104 0.10 4.73 2.64
CA TYR A 104 -0.36 3.84 3.71
C TYR A 104 -1.88 3.98 3.91
N ARG A 105 -2.57 2.85 4.05
CA ARG A 105 -3.99 2.79 4.43
C ARG A 105 -4.20 1.64 5.40
N LEU A 106 -4.65 1.97 6.61
CA LEU A 106 -5.08 1.04 7.64
C LEU A 106 -6.60 1.07 7.73
N TYR A 107 -7.22 -0.08 7.56
CA TYR A 107 -8.63 -0.32 7.83
C TYR A 107 -8.83 -0.67 9.30
N ALA A 108 -10.05 -0.48 9.78
CA ALA A 108 -10.32 -0.55 11.20
C ALA A 108 -10.41 -1.98 11.77
N ASP A 109 -10.45 -2.99 10.90
CA ASP A 109 -10.22 -4.39 11.26
C ASP A 109 -8.74 -4.77 11.37
N GLY A 110 -7.84 -3.83 11.09
CA GLY A 110 -6.39 -4.02 11.12
C GLY A 110 -5.78 -4.34 9.77
N PHE A 111 -6.56 -4.50 8.70
CA PHE A 111 -6.00 -4.71 7.37
C PHE A 111 -5.21 -3.48 6.93
N VAL A 112 -4.02 -3.68 6.39
CA VAL A 112 -3.15 -2.61 5.89
C VAL A 112 -2.86 -2.81 4.42
N VAL A 113 -2.89 -1.72 3.68
CA VAL A 113 -2.45 -1.59 2.29
C VAL A 113 -1.44 -0.46 2.23
N PHE A 114 -0.26 -0.69 1.68
CA PHE A 114 0.77 0.34 1.61
C PHE A 114 1.64 0.17 0.37
N ALA A 115 2.09 1.31 -0.14
CA ALA A 115 3.04 1.38 -1.23
C ALA A 115 4.44 1.03 -0.74
N SER A 116 5.21 0.32 -1.56
CA SER A 116 6.64 0.11 -1.32
C SER A 116 7.48 0.78 -2.42
N GLU A 117 8.25 0.00 -3.19
CA GLU A 117 9.00 0.51 -4.31
C GLU A 117 8.10 0.85 -5.51
N ARG A 118 8.62 1.62 -6.46
CA ARG A 118 7.91 1.95 -7.71
C ARG A 118 7.56 0.67 -8.45
N ALA A 119 6.30 0.51 -8.84
CA ALA A 119 5.90 -0.66 -9.59
C ALA A 119 6.48 -0.63 -11.01
N ASN A 120 6.61 -1.83 -11.59
CA ASN A 120 6.75 -1.95 -13.03
C ASN A 120 5.55 -1.26 -13.69
N PRO A 121 5.74 -0.35 -14.67
CA PRO A 121 4.63 0.26 -15.43
C PRO A 121 3.59 -0.76 -15.92
N ALA A 122 4.02 -2.01 -16.11
CA ALA A 122 3.19 -3.14 -16.46
C ALA A 122 2.06 -3.51 -15.50
N SER A 123 2.16 -3.15 -14.22
CA SER A 123 1.12 -3.47 -13.24
C SER A 123 -0.12 -2.59 -13.40
N GLY A 124 -0.03 -1.47 -14.12
CA GLY A 124 -1.05 -0.43 -14.12
C GLY A 124 -1.12 0.37 -12.81
N LEU A 125 -0.17 0.15 -11.89
CA LEU A 125 -0.06 0.84 -10.61
C LEU A 125 1.23 1.65 -10.54
N ASP A 126 1.27 2.70 -9.72
CA ASP A 126 2.46 3.52 -9.51
C ASP A 126 3.45 2.92 -8.50
N ALA A 127 3.00 2.04 -7.61
CA ALA A 127 3.82 1.36 -6.61
C ALA A 127 3.51 -0.14 -6.48
N VAL A 128 4.50 -0.92 -6.02
CA VAL A 128 4.30 -2.31 -5.58
C VAL A 128 3.45 -2.29 -4.31
N VAL A 129 2.26 -2.88 -4.40
CA VAL A 129 1.31 -2.94 -3.30
C VAL A 129 1.69 -4.05 -2.34
N ARG A 130 1.78 -3.71 -1.05
CA ARG A 130 1.92 -4.68 0.02
C ARG A 130 0.69 -4.65 0.92
N THR A 131 0.36 -5.81 1.45
CA THR A 131 -0.77 -5.98 2.37
C THR A 131 -0.33 -6.73 3.61
N GLY A 132 -1.04 -6.55 4.71
CA GLY A 132 -0.85 -7.32 5.93
C GLY A 132 -1.91 -6.94 6.95
N TYR A 133 -1.75 -7.38 8.19
CA TYR A 133 -2.65 -7.04 9.29
C TYR A 133 -1.88 -6.55 10.51
N LEU A 134 -2.42 -5.54 11.17
CA LEU A 134 -2.01 -5.13 12.51
C LEU A 134 -2.95 -5.72 13.56
N ALA A 135 -2.37 -6.22 14.65
CA ALA A 135 -3.14 -6.57 15.83
C ALA A 135 -3.73 -5.31 16.48
N ASP A 136 -4.84 -5.46 17.21
CA ASP A 136 -5.51 -4.35 17.91
C ASP A 136 -4.53 -3.57 18.82
N ALA A 137 -3.61 -4.26 19.50
CA ALA A 137 -2.58 -3.62 20.33
C ALA A 137 -1.61 -2.74 19.52
N GLU A 138 -1.25 -3.14 18.30
CA GLU A 138 -0.39 -2.35 17.40
C GLU A 138 -1.13 -1.12 16.87
N ILE A 139 -2.42 -1.25 16.55
CA ILE A 139 -3.29 -0.14 16.15
C ILE A 139 -3.41 0.87 17.29
N GLN A 140 -3.66 0.41 18.52
CA GLN A 140 -3.71 1.27 19.70
C GLN A 140 -2.38 1.97 19.96
N SER A 141 -1.26 1.27 19.79
CA SER A 141 0.09 1.86 19.89
C SER A 141 0.31 2.96 18.86
N LEU A 142 -0.12 2.73 17.60
CA LEU A 142 -0.03 3.74 16.54
C LEU A 142 -0.88 4.97 16.86
N LEU A 143 -2.14 4.79 17.27
CA LEU A 143 -3.03 5.90 17.64
C LEU A 143 -2.51 6.69 18.85
N ASN A 144 -1.99 6.01 19.87
CA ASN A 144 -1.33 6.64 21.01
C ASN A 144 -0.09 7.43 20.58
N SER A 145 0.71 6.93 19.64
CA SER A 145 1.85 7.66 19.09
C SER A 145 1.40 8.96 18.43
N LEU A 146 0.32 8.95 17.64
CA LEU A 146 -0.22 10.16 17.01
C LEU A 146 -0.72 11.19 18.03
N GLN A 147 -1.33 10.72 19.12
CA GLN A 147 -1.74 11.59 20.24
C GLN A 147 -0.54 12.23 20.94
N GLN A 148 0.53 11.45 21.19
CA GLN A 148 1.77 11.96 21.82
C GLN A 148 2.50 12.97 20.93
N LEU A 149 2.37 12.84 19.60
CA LEU A 149 2.89 13.82 18.64
C LEU A 149 2.00 15.08 18.52
N ASP A 150 0.91 15.17 19.29
CA ASP A 150 -0.05 16.27 19.20
C ASP A 150 -0.63 16.46 17.78
N PHE A 151 -0.71 15.37 17.01
CA PHE A 151 -1.21 15.41 15.63
C PHE A 151 -2.64 15.97 15.55
N PHE A 152 -3.48 15.64 16.53
CA PHE A 152 -4.88 16.04 16.57
C PHE A 152 -5.08 17.55 16.78
N SER A 153 -4.06 18.27 17.27
CA SER A 153 -4.10 19.73 17.47
C SER A 153 -3.58 20.52 16.25
N LEU A 154 -2.99 19.85 15.25
CA LEU A 154 -2.47 20.51 14.05
C LEU A 154 -3.54 21.26 13.25
N GLY A 155 -3.16 22.30 12.53
CA GLY A 155 -4.00 22.93 11.51
C GLY A 155 -4.34 21.98 10.37
N ALA A 156 -5.42 22.24 9.64
CA ALA A 156 -5.85 21.37 8.55
C ALA A 156 -4.92 21.43 7.32
N PHE A 157 -4.21 22.55 7.12
CA PHE A 157 -3.39 22.78 5.93
C PHE A 157 -2.18 23.66 6.22
N TYR A 158 -1.03 23.29 5.66
CA TYR A 158 0.23 24.05 5.72
C TYR A 158 0.82 24.17 4.31
N GLN A 159 1.22 25.39 3.93
CA GLN A 159 1.88 25.65 2.66
C GLN A 159 2.94 26.76 2.80
N PRO A 160 4.07 26.65 2.09
CA PRO A 160 5.05 27.73 2.02
C PRO A 160 4.50 28.94 1.23
N LYS A 161 5.07 30.11 1.50
CA LYS A 161 4.84 31.35 0.75
C LYS A 161 6.20 31.89 0.27
N PRO A 162 6.43 32.03 -1.05
CA PRO A 162 5.53 31.66 -2.16
C PRO A 162 5.32 30.14 -2.26
N THR A 163 4.21 29.72 -2.86
CA THR A 163 3.86 28.30 -3.04
C THR A 163 4.55 27.77 -4.31
N PRO A 164 5.44 26.76 -4.22
CA PRO A 164 5.96 26.07 -5.40
C PRO A 164 4.81 25.51 -6.23
N THR A 165 5.01 25.33 -7.55
CA THR A 165 3.94 24.85 -8.44
C THR A 165 4.03 23.34 -8.72
N ASP A 166 5.14 22.71 -8.37
CA ASP A 166 5.59 21.42 -8.91
C ASP A 166 5.80 20.35 -7.82
N LEU A 167 5.52 20.67 -6.56
CA LEU A 167 5.74 19.76 -5.43
C LEU A 167 4.45 19.04 -5.00
N PRO A 168 4.58 17.83 -4.43
CA PRO A 168 3.42 17.06 -3.99
C PRO A 168 2.86 17.58 -2.66
N THR A 169 1.61 17.23 -2.39
CA THR A 169 0.95 17.40 -1.10
C THR A 169 0.99 16.10 -0.33
N TRP A 170 1.47 16.16 0.91
CA TRP A 170 1.45 15.04 1.84
C TRP A 170 0.21 15.19 2.72
N ARG A 171 -0.51 14.10 2.94
CA ARG A 171 -1.76 14.11 3.70
C ARG A 171 -1.78 12.98 4.71
N ILE A 172 -2.31 13.25 5.89
CA ILE A 172 -2.72 12.23 6.87
C ILE A 172 -4.19 12.47 7.20
N SER A 173 -5.00 11.42 7.12
CA SER A 173 -6.39 11.38 7.57
C SER A 173 -6.55 10.29 8.62
N VAL A 174 -7.13 10.63 9.78
CA VAL A 174 -7.45 9.70 10.86
C VAL A 174 -8.95 9.75 11.11
N TYR A 175 -9.63 8.61 11.00
CA TYR A 175 -11.08 8.47 11.07
C TYR A 175 -11.46 7.79 12.38
N LEU A 176 -11.76 8.60 13.40
CA LEU A 176 -12.33 8.15 14.67
C LEU A 176 -13.79 8.63 14.73
N ASN A 177 -14.28 8.98 15.93
CA ASN A 177 -15.58 9.66 16.08
C ASN A 177 -15.68 10.98 15.30
N LYS A 178 -14.54 11.61 15.02
CA LYS A 178 -14.40 12.76 14.11
C LYS A 178 -13.19 12.51 13.21
N THR A 179 -13.33 12.84 11.93
CA THR A 179 -12.21 12.79 10.99
C THR A 179 -11.25 13.95 11.25
N LYS A 180 -9.97 13.65 11.40
CA LYS A 180 -8.88 14.62 11.41
C LYS A 180 -8.06 14.47 10.14
N THR A 181 -8.02 15.51 9.31
CA THR A 181 -7.15 15.56 8.13
C THR A 181 -6.18 16.72 8.26
N VAL A 182 -4.90 16.44 8.04
CA VAL A 182 -3.82 17.43 7.95
C VAL A 182 -3.14 17.24 6.61
N SER A 183 -2.96 18.33 5.87
CA SER A 183 -2.26 18.33 4.59
C SER A 183 -1.10 19.33 4.61
N VAL A 184 0.06 18.93 4.11
CA VAL A 184 1.26 19.76 3.99
C VAL A 184 1.68 19.78 2.53
N TYR A 185 1.65 20.95 1.92
CA TYR A 185 2.21 21.16 0.59
C TYR A 185 3.74 21.21 0.69
N ALA A 186 4.43 20.39 -0.10
CA ALA A 186 5.88 20.29 -0.10
C ALA A 186 6.48 20.00 1.28
N ALA A 187 6.35 18.76 1.74
CA ALA A 187 6.93 18.36 3.02
C ALA A 187 8.45 18.62 3.04
N GLY A 188 8.95 19.16 4.16
CA GLY A 188 10.36 19.51 4.34
C GLY A 188 10.66 21.01 4.17
N PHE A 189 9.69 21.83 3.78
CA PHE A 189 9.88 23.29 3.72
C PHE A 189 9.88 23.92 5.11
N PRO A 190 10.60 25.06 5.30
CA PRO A 190 10.49 25.88 6.50
C PRO A 190 9.02 26.24 6.77
N GLY A 191 8.51 25.84 7.93
CA GLY A 191 7.09 25.98 8.30
C GLY A 191 6.28 24.69 8.26
N THR A 192 6.84 23.58 7.78
CA THR A 192 6.26 22.25 7.99
C THR A 192 6.29 21.92 9.49
N PRO A 193 5.15 21.61 10.13
CA PRO A 193 5.15 21.20 11.53
C PRO A 193 5.97 19.92 11.71
N GLN A 194 6.94 19.93 12.62
CA GLN A 194 7.82 18.78 12.87
C GLN A 194 7.04 17.52 13.26
N ASN A 195 6.00 17.69 14.06
CA ASN A 195 5.10 16.62 14.47
C ASN A 195 4.29 16.02 13.31
N PHE A 196 3.97 16.80 12.26
CA PHE A 196 3.39 16.22 11.04
C PHE A 196 4.38 15.25 10.39
N SER A 197 5.63 15.68 10.18
CA SER A 197 6.66 14.84 9.57
C SER A 197 6.93 13.57 10.38
N GLN A 198 6.96 13.68 11.71
CA GLN A 198 7.10 12.54 12.62
C GLN A 198 5.89 11.61 12.57
N ALA A 199 4.67 12.16 12.52
CA ALA A 199 3.45 11.37 12.40
C ALA A 199 3.41 10.60 11.07
N PHE A 200 3.75 11.28 9.97
CA PHE A 200 3.82 10.68 8.64
C PHE A 200 4.82 9.53 8.63
N ALA A 201 6.04 9.76 9.10
CA ALA A 201 7.08 8.74 9.18
C ALA A 201 6.66 7.57 10.07
N ARG A 202 6.08 7.83 11.25
CA ARG A 202 5.60 6.80 12.17
C ARG A 202 4.56 5.90 11.51
N ILE A 203 3.60 6.47 10.79
CA ILE A 203 2.56 5.72 10.07
C ILE A 203 3.21 4.87 8.97
N THR A 204 4.01 5.47 8.09
CA THR A 204 4.57 4.79 6.92
C THR A 204 5.65 3.76 7.26
N GLN A 205 6.27 3.87 8.44
CA GLN A 205 7.20 2.86 8.98
C GLN A 205 6.48 1.73 9.73
N THR A 206 5.16 1.80 9.91
CA THR A 206 4.39 0.74 10.58
C THR A 206 4.10 -0.40 9.60
N THR A 207 5.05 -1.33 9.47
CA THR A 207 4.89 -2.51 8.61
C THR A 207 4.29 -3.67 9.40
N PRO A 208 3.20 -4.29 8.91
CA PRO A 208 2.72 -5.56 9.45
C PRO A 208 3.82 -6.62 9.45
N THR A 209 3.89 -7.42 10.51
CA THR A 209 4.86 -8.52 10.60
C THR A 209 4.68 -9.47 9.42
N GLU A 210 3.44 -9.84 9.09
CA GLU A 210 3.04 -10.75 8.00
C GLU A 210 2.63 -10.00 6.74
N GLN A 211 3.51 -9.15 6.23
CA GLN A 211 3.25 -8.48 4.96
C GLN A 211 3.46 -9.42 3.76
N GLN A 212 2.61 -9.28 2.74
CA GLN A 212 2.71 -9.98 1.45
C GLN A 212 2.61 -8.98 0.29
N ILE A 213 3.26 -9.29 -0.83
CA ILE A 213 3.05 -8.55 -2.08
C ILE A 213 1.66 -8.91 -2.60
N PHE A 214 0.87 -7.89 -2.93
CA PHE A 214 -0.41 -8.06 -3.58
C PHE A 214 -0.25 -7.92 -5.09
N THR A 215 -0.77 -8.91 -5.81
CA THR A 215 -0.90 -8.87 -7.26
C THR A 215 -2.38 -8.78 -7.58
N ALA A 216 -2.80 -7.67 -8.18
CA ALA A 216 -4.17 -7.52 -8.65
C ALA A 216 -4.51 -8.59 -9.69
N THR A 217 -5.67 -9.21 -9.55
CA THR A 217 -6.22 -10.23 -10.47
C THR A 217 -7.47 -9.76 -11.18
N ASP A 218 -7.95 -8.57 -10.83
CA ASP A 218 -9.12 -7.92 -11.37
C ASP A 218 -8.98 -6.40 -11.29
N GLY A 219 -9.83 -5.70 -12.05
CA GLY A 219 -9.81 -4.26 -12.14
C GLY A 219 -10.98 -3.74 -12.96
N PHE A 220 -11.09 -2.42 -13.02
CA PHE A 220 -12.08 -1.71 -13.80
C PHE A 220 -11.46 -1.17 -15.09
N LEU A 221 -12.03 -1.53 -16.22
CA LEU A 221 -11.66 -1.03 -17.54
C LEU A 221 -12.72 -0.06 -18.03
N GLN A 222 -12.33 1.14 -18.43
CA GLN A 222 -13.22 2.12 -19.04
C GLN A 222 -12.59 2.64 -20.34
N ALA A 223 -13.41 2.76 -21.38
CA ALA A 223 -13.01 3.31 -22.66
C ALA A 223 -13.78 4.60 -22.96
N THR A 224 -13.09 5.61 -23.46
CA THR A 224 -13.74 6.84 -23.95
C THR A 224 -13.41 6.99 -25.42
N SER A 225 -14.43 7.04 -26.28
CA SER A 225 -14.18 7.20 -27.72
C SER A 225 -13.52 8.55 -27.99
N ALA A 226 -12.42 8.52 -28.74
CA ALA A 226 -11.69 9.70 -29.20
C ALA A 226 -12.04 10.09 -30.65
N GLY A 227 -12.96 9.37 -31.29
CA GLY A 227 -13.36 9.55 -32.69
C GLY A 227 -12.90 8.39 -33.58
N SER A 228 -13.01 8.57 -34.89
CA SER A 228 -12.42 7.65 -35.87
C SER A 228 -10.92 7.94 -36.06
N THR A 229 -10.19 6.97 -36.60
CA THR A 229 -8.79 7.15 -37.02
C THR A 229 -8.62 8.28 -38.02
N ASN A 230 -9.62 8.52 -38.88
CA ASN A 230 -9.61 9.59 -39.87
C ASN A 230 -9.78 10.97 -39.20
N ASP A 231 -10.63 11.07 -38.19
CA ASP A 231 -10.91 12.34 -37.48
C ASP A 231 -9.69 12.85 -36.70
N LEU A 232 -8.89 11.93 -36.18
CA LEU A 232 -7.71 12.24 -35.38
C LEU A 232 -6.47 12.61 -36.21
N GLY A 233 -6.51 12.36 -37.52
CA GLY A 233 -5.40 12.62 -38.44
C GLY A 233 -4.26 11.61 -38.34
N SER A 234 -3.38 11.62 -39.35
CA SER A 234 -2.31 10.63 -39.53
C SER A 234 -1.20 10.67 -38.47
N ASN A 235 -1.15 11.73 -37.66
CA ASN A 235 -0.06 11.95 -36.69
C ASN A 235 -0.35 11.33 -35.31
N VAL A 236 -1.53 10.73 -35.11
CA VAL A 236 -1.87 10.12 -33.83
C VAL A 236 -1.24 8.73 -33.71
N THR A 237 -0.31 8.60 -32.77
CA THR A 237 0.21 7.31 -32.33
C THR A 237 -0.82 6.65 -31.41
N ALA A 238 -1.43 5.57 -31.89
CA ALA A 238 -2.32 4.72 -31.11
C ALA A 238 -1.78 3.28 -31.12
N GLY A 239 -1.84 2.61 -29.96
CA GLY A 239 -1.59 1.18 -29.87
C GLY A 239 -2.78 0.39 -30.44
N ASP A 240 -2.56 -0.84 -30.89
CA ASP A 240 -3.64 -1.68 -31.39
C ASP A 240 -4.30 -2.46 -30.24
N TRP A 241 -5.64 -2.35 -30.11
CA TRP A 241 -6.44 -3.14 -29.19
C TRP A 241 -6.90 -4.43 -29.87
N GLN A 242 -6.03 -5.43 -29.91
CA GLN A 242 -6.32 -6.72 -30.52
C GLN A 242 -6.05 -7.86 -29.55
N ASN A 243 -6.82 -8.94 -29.68
CA ASN A 243 -6.64 -10.19 -28.93
C ASN A 243 -6.77 -10.10 -27.41
N VAL A 244 -7.44 -9.06 -26.89
CA VAL A 244 -7.64 -8.88 -25.45
C VAL A 244 -8.86 -9.65 -24.93
N GLY A 245 -9.83 -9.97 -25.80
CA GLY A 245 -11.04 -10.71 -25.42
C GLY A 245 -12.18 -9.84 -24.88
N ILE A 246 -12.04 -8.51 -24.95
CA ILE A 246 -13.10 -7.53 -24.68
C ILE A 246 -13.08 -6.43 -25.72
N LYS A 247 -14.26 -5.96 -26.16
CA LYS A 247 -14.34 -4.82 -27.07
C LYS A 247 -14.33 -3.51 -26.30
N LEU A 248 -13.64 -2.50 -26.81
CA LEU A 248 -13.60 -1.19 -26.15
C LEU A 248 -14.95 -0.47 -26.21
N ALA A 249 -15.74 -0.72 -27.25
CA ALA A 249 -17.13 -0.23 -27.31
C ALA A 249 -17.98 -0.69 -26.12
N ASP A 250 -17.76 -1.93 -25.64
CA ASP A 250 -18.50 -2.53 -24.53
C ASP A 250 -18.01 -2.02 -23.16
N ALA A 251 -16.85 -1.36 -23.12
CA ALA A 251 -16.25 -0.79 -21.91
C ALA A 251 -16.51 0.72 -21.76
N THR A 252 -17.42 1.31 -22.53
CA THR A 252 -17.64 2.76 -22.53
C THR A 252 -18.20 3.30 -21.22
N ASP A 253 -19.16 2.57 -20.64
CA ASP A 253 -19.68 2.81 -19.29
C ASP A 253 -18.79 2.19 -18.19
N GLY A 254 -17.75 1.49 -18.63
CA GLY A 254 -16.81 0.77 -17.80
C GLY A 254 -17.26 -0.63 -17.42
N VAL A 255 -16.30 -1.52 -17.21
CA VAL A 255 -16.52 -2.95 -17.05
C VAL A 255 -15.48 -3.53 -16.10
N THR A 256 -15.93 -4.32 -15.13
CA THR A 256 -15.03 -5.10 -14.28
C THR A 256 -14.50 -6.29 -15.07
N ILE A 257 -13.17 -6.43 -15.10
CA ILE A 257 -12.49 -7.54 -15.74
C ILE A 257 -11.66 -8.31 -14.71
N ALA A 258 -11.55 -9.62 -14.88
CA ALA A 258 -10.86 -10.50 -13.94
C ALA A 258 -10.14 -11.66 -14.65
N GLY A 259 -9.22 -12.31 -13.93
CA GLY A 259 -8.54 -13.53 -14.38
C GLY A 259 -7.73 -13.32 -15.67
N ASN A 260 -7.92 -14.20 -16.65
CA ASN A 260 -7.17 -14.15 -17.91
C ASN A 260 -7.39 -12.85 -18.70
N LEU A 261 -8.62 -12.32 -18.66
CA LEU A 261 -8.94 -11.05 -19.33
C LEU A 261 -8.20 -9.88 -18.68
N TYR A 262 -8.17 -9.84 -17.35
CA TYR A 262 -7.38 -8.85 -16.61
C TYR A 262 -5.89 -8.96 -16.97
N ALA A 263 -5.32 -10.16 -16.96
CA ALA A 263 -3.92 -10.38 -17.27
C ALA A 263 -3.56 -9.91 -18.71
N ALA A 264 -4.44 -10.17 -19.68
CA ALA A 264 -4.27 -9.71 -21.06
C ALA A 264 -4.30 -8.18 -21.17
N VAL A 265 -5.25 -7.52 -20.50
CA VAL A 265 -5.34 -6.04 -20.47
C VAL A 265 -4.11 -5.43 -19.79
N ALA A 266 -3.72 -5.97 -18.63
CA ALA A 266 -2.54 -5.49 -17.90
C ALA A 266 -1.27 -5.62 -18.75
N ALA A 267 -1.07 -6.76 -19.42
CA ALA A 267 0.07 -6.98 -20.31
C ALA A 267 0.06 -6.06 -21.54
N LEU A 268 -1.11 -5.73 -22.11
CA LEU A 268 -1.21 -4.78 -23.22
C LEU A 268 -0.86 -3.36 -22.75
N ILE A 269 -1.39 -2.93 -21.61
CA ILE A 269 -1.15 -1.59 -21.07
C ILE A 269 0.32 -1.42 -20.66
N ALA A 270 0.95 -2.48 -20.15
CA ALA A 270 2.37 -2.53 -19.84
C ALA A 270 3.30 -2.12 -20.99
N GLN A 271 2.92 -2.49 -22.21
CA GLN A 271 3.72 -2.25 -23.40
C GLN A 271 3.58 -0.82 -23.94
N ASN A 272 2.68 -0.03 -23.35
CA ASN A 272 2.28 1.28 -23.84
C ASN A 272 2.46 2.35 -22.74
N TYR A 273 2.69 3.60 -23.14
CA TYR A 273 2.81 4.70 -22.19
C TYR A 273 1.46 5.03 -21.51
N PRO A 274 1.48 5.59 -20.28
CA PRO A 274 0.27 6.13 -19.66
C PRO A 274 -0.39 7.16 -20.60
N ASN A 275 -1.70 7.02 -20.82
CA ASN A 275 -2.51 7.81 -21.77
C ASN A 275 -2.36 7.47 -23.26
N THR A 276 -1.75 6.34 -23.62
CA THR A 276 -1.80 5.85 -25.01
C THR A 276 -3.25 5.69 -25.46
N LEU A 277 -3.53 6.17 -26.68
CA LEU A 277 -4.78 5.89 -27.37
C LEU A 277 -4.74 4.48 -27.96
N TYR A 278 -5.88 3.82 -28.00
CA TYR A 278 -6.00 2.46 -28.52
C TYR A 278 -6.95 2.41 -29.71
N ARG A 279 -6.54 1.73 -30.77
CA ARG A 279 -7.33 1.51 -31.98
C ARG A 279 -8.04 0.18 -31.90
N GLU A 280 -9.35 0.19 -32.15
CA GLU A 280 -10.17 -0.99 -32.37
C GLU A 280 -10.96 -0.79 -33.66
N GLY A 281 -10.51 -1.41 -34.74
CA GLY A 281 -11.05 -1.16 -36.08
C GLY A 281 -10.76 0.26 -36.56
N ASP A 282 -11.79 0.98 -36.98
CA ASP A 282 -11.74 2.38 -37.41
C ASP A 282 -11.87 3.39 -36.25
N ARG A 283 -12.13 2.91 -35.03
CA ARG A 283 -12.33 3.75 -33.85
C ARG A 283 -11.07 3.82 -33.01
N VAL A 284 -10.90 4.97 -32.37
CA VAL A 284 -9.84 5.21 -31.39
C VAL A 284 -10.47 5.52 -30.05
N TYR A 285 -9.86 5.01 -28.98
CA TYR A 285 -10.33 5.15 -27.62
C TYR A 285 -9.18 5.59 -26.71
N ARG A 286 -9.52 6.42 -25.74
CA ARG A 286 -8.70 6.57 -24.53
C ARG A 286 -9.12 5.49 -23.55
N VAL A 287 -8.17 4.66 -23.14
CA VAL A 287 -8.42 3.58 -22.18
C VAL A 287 -7.96 4.00 -20.79
N ARG A 288 -8.81 3.76 -19.81
CA ARG A 288 -8.55 3.89 -18.39
C ARG A 288 -8.65 2.51 -17.77
N PHE A 289 -7.59 2.08 -17.11
CA PHE A 289 -7.54 0.78 -16.44
C PHE A 289 -7.13 0.98 -15.00
N LEU A 290 -7.96 0.48 -14.10
CA LEU A 290 -7.87 0.69 -12.66
C LEU A 290 -7.78 -0.68 -11.99
N PRO A 291 -6.58 -1.20 -11.72
CA PRO A 291 -6.43 -2.41 -10.93
C PRO A 291 -7.12 -2.24 -9.58
N ASN A 292 -7.91 -3.22 -9.17
CA ASN A 292 -8.56 -3.14 -7.87
C ASN A 292 -7.50 -3.32 -6.79
N LEU A 293 -7.30 -2.28 -5.99
CA LEU A 293 -6.46 -2.36 -4.81
C LEU A 293 -7.08 -3.32 -3.80
N PRO A 294 -6.24 -4.03 -3.03
CA PRO A 294 -6.74 -4.97 -2.08
C PRO A 294 -7.56 -4.24 -1.02
N ARG A 295 -8.69 -4.83 -0.68
CA ARG A 295 -9.50 -4.46 0.48
C ARG A 295 -9.50 -5.68 1.40
N ALA A 296 -9.77 -5.48 2.69
CA ALA A 296 -9.86 -6.60 3.63
C ALA A 296 -10.83 -7.69 3.12
N VAL A 297 -11.85 -7.23 2.37
CA VAL A 297 -12.89 -8.05 1.77
C VAL A 297 -13.25 -7.45 0.42
N HIS A 298 -13.23 -8.25 -0.65
CA HIS A 298 -13.83 -7.87 -1.92
C HIS A 298 -15.34 -8.15 -1.86
N LEU A 299 -16.15 -7.10 -1.80
CA LEU A 299 -17.61 -7.23 -1.85
C LEU A 299 -18.06 -7.16 -3.30
N THR A 300 -19.20 -7.76 -3.60
CA THR A 300 -19.84 -7.56 -4.90
C THR A 300 -20.41 -6.14 -5.03
N ASN A 301 -20.86 -5.79 -6.23
CA ASN A 301 -21.51 -4.51 -6.53
C ASN A 301 -22.82 -4.69 -7.31
N TYR A 302 -23.55 -5.77 -7.04
CA TYR A 302 -24.77 -6.12 -7.76
C TYR A 302 -26.05 -5.73 -7.02
N VAL A 303 -26.00 -5.58 -5.69
CA VAL A 303 -27.20 -5.34 -4.89
C VAL A 303 -27.91 -4.04 -5.31
N GLY A 304 -27.19 -2.95 -5.52
CA GLY A 304 -27.73 -1.68 -6.00
C GLY A 304 -28.41 -1.81 -7.36
N ALA A 305 -27.74 -2.46 -8.33
CA ALA A 305 -28.34 -2.71 -9.65
C ALA A 305 -29.62 -3.56 -9.57
N ILE A 306 -29.64 -4.58 -8.70
CA ILE A 306 -30.83 -5.41 -8.47
C ILE A 306 -31.97 -4.59 -7.84
N VAL A 307 -31.65 -3.66 -6.94
CA VAL A 307 -32.64 -2.78 -6.31
C VAL A 307 -33.20 -1.76 -7.31
N ASP A 308 -32.35 -1.22 -8.20
CA ASP A 308 -32.74 -0.21 -9.18
C ASP A 308 -33.59 -0.78 -10.34
N ALA A 309 -33.29 -2.00 -10.79
CA ALA A 309 -33.98 -2.63 -11.93
C ALA A 309 -34.46 -4.08 -11.63
N PRO A 310 -35.30 -4.29 -10.59
CA PRO A 310 -35.54 -5.62 -10.03
C PRO A 310 -36.20 -6.60 -10.99
N ARG A 311 -36.98 -6.12 -11.97
CA ARG A 311 -37.62 -6.96 -13.00
C ARG A 311 -36.62 -7.57 -13.98
N GLU A 312 -35.53 -6.88 -14.29
CA GLU A 312 -34.50 -7.36 -15.22
C GLU A 312 -33.66 -8.49 -14.61
N PHE A 313 -33.70 -8.59 -13.29
CA PHE A 313 -32.96 -9.58 -12.52
C PHE A 313 -33.81 -10.75 -12.04
N ASP A 314 -35.14 -10.68 -12.17
CA ASP A 314 -36.05 -11.70 -11.66
C ASP A 314 -35.71 -13.11 -12.16
N GLY A 315 -35.66 -14.07 -11.24
CA GLY A 315 -35.31 -15.46 -11.50
C GLY A 315 -33.82 -15.73 -11.77
N ARG A 316 -32.96 -14.70 -11.87
CA ARG A 316 -31.52 -14.89 -12.09
C ARG A 316 -30.82 -15.28 -10.80
N THR A 317 -29.79 -16.12 -10.92
CA THR A 317 -28.95 -16.54 -9.80
C THR A 317 -27.67 -15.72 -9.76
N PHE A 318 -27.26 -15.30 -8.56
CA PHE A 318 -26.03 -14.55 -8.30
C PHE A 318 -25.23 -15.21 -7.19
N ASP A 319 -23.91 -15.10 -7.30
CA ASP A 319 -22.97 -15.30 -6.19
C ASP A 319 -22.54 -13.91 -5.68
N LEU A 320 -23.04 -13.56 -4.51
CA LEU A 320 -22.85 -12.28 -3.86
C LEU A 320 -21.88 -12.42 -2.69
N VAL A 321 -21.08 -11.38 -2.44
CA VAL A 321 -20.23 -11.27 -1.25
C VAL A 321 -20.54 -9.93 -0.62
N GLY A 322 -21.02 -9.96 0.61
CA GLY A 322 -21.48 -8.76 1.31
C GLY A 322 -21.36 -8.94 2.81
N TYR A 323 -21.63 -7.86 3.53
CA TYR A 323 -21.76 -7.92 4.97
C TYR A 323 -23.16 -8.40 5.36
N PHE A 324 -23.21 -9.31 6.32
CA PHE A 324 -24.41 -9.59 7.07
C PHE A 324 -24.83 -8.36 7.86
N ARG A 325 -26.11 -7.98 7.88
CA ARG A 325 -26.64 -6.80 8.60
C ARG A 325 -27.74 -7.14 9.61
N GLY A 326 -27.81 -8.41 10.01
CA GLY A 326 -28.86 -8.91 10.88
C GLY A 326 -30.25 -8.66 10.29
N ALA A 327 -31.23 -8.40 11.15
CA ALA A 327 -32.61 -8.08 10.82
C ALA A 327 -32.79 -6.61 10.33
N ASN A 328 -31.82 -6.10 9.56
CA ASN A 328 -31.70 -4.68 9.18
C ASN A 328 -31.40 -3.75 10.37
N ILE A 329 -30.50 -4.16 11.27
CA ILE A 329 -30.16 -3.39 12.50
C ILE A 329 -29.67 -1.97 12.16
N LEU A 330 -29.00 -1.80 11.01
CA LEU A 330 -28.45 -0.52 10.57
C LEU A 330 -29.43 0.31 9.71
N GLY A 331 -30.61 -0.23 9.37
CA GLY A 331 -31.61 0.48 8.54
C GLY A 331 -31.15 0.78 7.10
N GLU A 332 -30.22 0.00 6.56
CA GLU A 332 -29.62 0.25 5.24
C GLU A 332 -30.49 -0.27 4.08
N ALA A 333 -31.24 -1.36 4.29
CA ALA A 333 -32.13 -1.88 3.25
C ALA A 333 -33.36 -0.97 3.10
N GLN A 334 -33.49 -0.33 1.94
CA GLN A 334 -34.60 0.57 1.60
C GLN A 334 -35.81 -0.14 0.99
N THR A 335 -35.75 -1.47 0.85
CA THR A 335 -36.86 -2.26 0.31
C THR A 335 -37.97 -2.45 1.36
N SER A 336 -39.14 -2.94 0.92
CA SER A 336 -40.27 -3.17 1.83
C SER A 336 -39.90 -4.11 2.98
N ALA A 337 -40.68 -4.03 4.07
CA ALA A 337 -40.53 -4.83 5.29
C ALA A 337 -40.23 -6.33 5.02
N PRO A 338 -39.48 -6.99 5.92
CA PRO A 338 -39.12 -8.40 5.76
C PRO A 338 -40.36 -9.27 5.60
N LYS A 339 -40.27 -10.32 4.77
CA LYS A 339 -41.34 -11.29 4.57
C LYS A 339 -41.54 -12.17 5.79
N THR A 340 -40.44 -12.55 6.44
CA THR A 340 -40.45 -13.39 7.63
C THR A 340 -39.56 -12.78 8.72
N LYS A 341 -39.78 -13.21 9.98
CA LYS A 341 -38.91 -12.79 11.10
C LYS A 341 -37.48 -13.32 11.00
N SER A 342 -37.24 -14.30 10.13
CA SER A 342 -35.92 -14.87 9.85
C SER A 342 -35.21 -14.21 8.67
N ASP A 343 -35.86 -13.27 7.98
CA ASP A 343 -35.21 -12.53 6.92
C ASP A 343 -34.12 -11.63 7.50
N TRP A 344 -33.05 -11.49 6.73
CA TRP A 344 -31.86 -10.76 7.13
C TRP A 344 -31.38 -9.88 5.99
N VAL A 345 -30.50 -8.93 6.25
CA VAL A 345 -30.01 -8.01 5.22
C VAL A 345 -28.57 -8.34 4.85
N ILE A 346 -28.28 -8.37 3.54
CA ILE A 346 -26.92 -8.36 3.02
C ILE A 346 -26.64 -6.97 2.42
N ALA A 347 -25.43 -6.44 2.65
CA ALA A 347 -24.98 -5.18 2.08
C ALA A 347 -23.64 -5.36 1.34
N ASP A 348 -23.56 -4.92 0.09
CA ASP A 348 -22.34 -4.99 -0.73
C ASP A 348 -21.78 -3.58 -1.01
N GLU A 349 -20.96 -3.38 -2.06
CA GLU A 349 -20.43 -2.04 -2.39
C GLU A 349 -21.51 -1.07 -2.90
N SER A 350 -22.58 -1.60 -3.48
CA SER A 350 -23.58 -0.87 -4.24
C SER A 350 -24.90 -0.64 -3.51
N GLY A 351 -25.23 -1.45 -2.50
CA GLY A 351 -26.46 -1.28 -1.73
C GLY A 351 -26.70 -2.36 -0.68
N ALA A 352 -27.88 -2.35 -0.09
CA ALA A 352 -28.33 -3.33 0.89
C ALA A 352 -29.74 -3.84 0.57
N MET A 353 -29.99 -5.13 0.82
CA MET A 353 -31.22 -5.80 0.42
C MET A 353 -31.57 -6.97 1.34
N TYR A 354 -32.87 -7.21 1.54
CA TYR A 354 -33.36 -8.36 2.28
C TYR A 354 -33.08 -9.69 1.56
N VAL A 355 -32.68 -10.66 2.37
CA VAL A 355 -32.43 -12.05 2.04
C VAL A 355 -33.41 -12.92 2.84
N THR A 356 -34.10 -13.81 2.15
CA THR A 356 -35.01 -14.81 2.75
C THR A 356 -34.41 -16.21 2.58
N GLY A 357 -34.93 -17.19 3.32
CA GLY A 357 -34.57 -18.59 3.20
C GLY A 357 -33.48 -18.99 4.19
N ILE A 358 -32.34 -19.48 3.69
CA ILE A 358 -31.24 -19.92 4.55
C ILE A 358 -30.60 -18.71 5.26
N ALA A 359 -30.50 -18.78 6.58
CA ALA A 359 -29.76 -17.83 7.39
C ALA A 359 -28.29 -18.27 7.55
N PRO A 360 -27.34 -17.33 7.70
CA PRO A 360 -25.95 -17.66 8.00
C PRO A 360 -25.83 -18.38 9.35
N THR A 361 -25.14 -19.52 9.37
CA THR A 361 -24.94 -20.33 10.59
C THR A 361 -24.08 -19.58 11.61
N GLY A 362 -24.50 -19.51 12.86
CA GLY A 362 -23.69 -18.95 13.96
C GLY A 362 -23.65 -17.42 14.02
N LEU A 363 -24.43 -16.72 13.18
CA LEU A 363 -24.65 -15.28 13.31
C LEU A 363 -26.03 -15.01 13.91
N ASP A 364 -26.10 -14.07 14.86
CA ASP A 364 -27.35 -13.63 15.46
C ASP A 364 -27.91 -12.42 14.69
N LEU A 365 -29.15 -12.57 14.23
CA LEU A 365 -29.92 -11.53 13.51
C LEU A 365 -30.08 -10.23 14.29
N ASN A 366 -29.98 -10.28 15.62
CA ASN A 366 -30.18 -9.12 16.49
C ASN A 366 -28.87 -8.63 17.13
N SER A 367 -27.73 -9.23 16.80
CA SER A 367 -26.43 -8.87 17.36
C SER A 367 -25.76 -7.76 16.55
N PRO A 368 -25.57 -6.55 17.11
CA PRO A 368 -24.80 -5.49 16.46
C PRO A 368 -23.33 -5.85 16.27
N ARG A 369 -22.83 -6.90 16.95
CA ARG A 369 -21.45 -7.38 16.77
C ARG A 369 -21.31 -8.20 15.49
N ASP A 370 -22.40 -8.81 15.04
CA ASP A 370 -22.35 -9.73 13.91
C ASP A 370 -22.53 -9.01 12.57
N VAL A 371 -23.02 -7.76 12.58
CA VAL A 371 -23.35 -6.96 11.39
C VAL A 371 -22.16 -6.59 10.49
N TRP A 372 -20.95 -7.02 10.83
CA TRP A 372 -19.74 -6.81 10.02
C TRP A 372 -19.13 -8.13 9.54
N ASN A 373 -19.76 -9.26 9.84
CA ASN A 373 -19.34 -10.54 9.28
C ASN A 373 -19.58 -10.55 7.78
N VAL A 374 -18.61 -11.07 7.05
CA VAL A 374 -18.70 -11.23 5.62
C VAL A 374 -19.38 -12.56 5.34
N VAL A 375 -20.37 -12.52 4.46
CA VAL A 375 -21.05 -13.72 3.99
C VAL A 375 -20.93 -13.79 2.47
N ARG A 376 -20.68 -15.00 1.98
CA ARG A 376 -20.87 -15.36 0.58
C ARG A 376 -22.24 -16.00 0.43
N LEU A 377 -23.05 -15.44 -0.45
CA LEU A 377 -24.44 -15.78 -0.67
C LEU A 377 -24.62 -16.22 -2.12
N ARG A 378 -25.08 -17.45 -2.35
CA ARG A 378 -25.67 -17.83 -3.64
C ARG A 378 -27.17 -17.68 -3.55
N ALA A 379 -27.76 -16.77 -4.31
CA ALA A 379 -29.18 -16.45 -4.21
C ALA A 379 -29.85 -16.28 -5.58
N VAL A 380 -31.17 -16.51 -5.60
CA VAL A 380 -32.03 -16.17 -6.74
C VAL A 380 -32.72 -14.85 -6.43
N VAL A 381 -32.72 -13.91 -7.36
CA VAL A 381 -33.52 -12.69 -7.22
C VAL A 381 -34.98 -13.03 -7.45
N VAL A 382 -35.85 -12.63 -6.53
CA VAL A 382 -37.30 -12.84 -6.69
C VAL A 382 -38.02 -11.50 -6.63
N TYR A 383 -38.70 -11.18 -7.72
CA TYR A 383 -39.52 -9.98 -7.85
C TYR A 383 -40.95 -10.22 -7.33
N VAL A 384 -41.43 -9.30 -6.50
CA VAL A 384 -42.84 -9.24 -6.08
C VAL A 384 -43.52 -8.13 -6.86
N ARG A 385 -44.75 -8.39 -7.34
CA ARG A 385 -45.53 -7.48 -8.20
C ARG A 385 -45.70 -6.05 -7.65
N SER A 386 -45.43 -5.82 -6.36
CA SER A 386 -45.44 -4.50 -5.70
C SER A 386 -44.19 -3.65 -5.95
N GLY A 387 -43.23 -4.09 -6.78
CA GLY A 387 -41.99 -3.34 -7.01
C GLY A 387 -40.85 -3.73 -6.06
N THR A 388 -41.10 -4.60 -5.08
CA THR A 388 -40.06 -5.08 -4.17
C THR A 388 -39.38 -6.32 -4.74
N SER A 389 -38.06 -6.37 -4.65
CA SER A 389 -37.27 -7.60 -4.81
C SER A 389 -36.67 -8.05 -3.48
N TYR A 390 -36.37 -9.34 -3.37
CA TYR A 390 -35.57 -9.93 -2.29
C TYR A 390 -34.67 -11.02 -2.86
N LEU A 391 -33.64 -11.40 -2.11
CA LEU A 391 -32.74 -12.48 -2.46
C LEU A 391 -33.20 -13.77 -1.77
N GLU A 392 -33.56 -14.80 -2.52
CA GLU A 392 -33.84 -16.13 -1.96
C GLU A 392 -32.53 -16.92 -1.86
N ALA A 393 -31.99 -17.01 -0.63
CA ALA A 393 -30.74 -17.70 -0.36
C ALA A 393 -30.84 -19.21 -0.64
N ARG A 394 -29.97 -19.70 -1.53
CA ARG A 394 -29.77 -21.13 -1.82
C ARG A 394 -28.57 -21.70 -1.08
N ARG A 395 -27.58 -20.86 -0.80
CA ARG A 395 -26.39 -21.22 0.00
C ARG A 395 -25.87 -19.96 0.68
N VAL A 396 -25.54 -20.07 1.96
CA VAL A 396 -24.88 -19.01 2.73
C VAL A 396 -23.65 -19.61 3.37
N GLU A 397 -22.52 -18.94 3.19
CA GLU A 397 -21.25 -19.29 3.79
C GLU A 397 -20.75 -18.06 4.52
N ASN A 398 -20.53 -18.18 5.84
CA ASN A 398 -19.76 -17.16 6.54
C ASN A 398 -18.35 -17.28 6.01
N LEU A 399 -17.91 -16.27 5.27
CA LEU A 399 -16.51 -16.16 5.01
C LEU A 399 -15.88 -15.87 6.36
N PRO A 400 -14.82 -16.59 6.75
CA PRO A 400 -14.05 -16.17 7.89
C PRO A 400 -13.75 -14.70 7.64
N THR A 401 -14.22 -13.82 8.54
CA THR A 401 -13.49 -12.58 8.75
C THR A 401 -12.05 -13.05 8.84
N LEU A 402 -11.12 -12.46 8.11
CA LEU A 402 -9.72 -12.77 8.30
C LEU A 402 -9.30 -12.24 9.68
N VAL A 403 -10.01 -12.64 10.75
CA VAL A 403 -9.43 -12.87 12.07
C VAL A 403 -8.35 -13.88 11.80
N ASN A 404 -7.16 -13.34 11.55
CA ASN A 404 -5.91 -14.05 11.58
C ASN A 404 -5.87 -14.80 12.91
N SER A 405 -6.39 -16.02 12.94
CA SER A 405 -5.63 -17.10 13.52
C SER A 405 -4.43 -17.29 12.60
N THR A 406 -3.54 -16.30 12.55
CA THR A 406 -2.13 -16.57 12.31
C THR A 406 -1.85 -17.67 13.32
N PRO A 407 -1.63 -18.93 12.89
CA PRO A 407 -1.35 -19.98 13.83
C PRO A 407 -0.23 -19.46 14.68
N THR A 408 -0.42 -19.40 16.02
CA THR A 408 0.61 -18.95 16.94
C THR A 408 1.90 -19.61 16.47
N PRO A 409 2.89 -18.82 16.00
CA PRO A 409 4.05 -19.39 15.34
C PRO A 409 4.66 -20.43 16.28
N ALA A 410 4.99 -21.60 15.74
CA ALA A 410 5.61 -22.63 16.57
C ALA A 410 6.87 -22.02 17.23
N PRO A 411 7.05 -22.17 18.56
CA PRO A 411 8.22 -21.67 19.25
C PRO A 411 9.51 -22.15 18.57
N PHE A 412 10.51 -21.27 18.46
CA PHE A 412 11.82 -21.67 17.95
C PHE A 412 12.58 -22.44 19.02
N ALA A 413 12.92 -23.70 18.72
CA ALA A 413 13.68 -24.54 19.63
C ALA A 413 15.13 -24.06 19.82
N ASN A 414 15.72 -23.42 18.80
CA ASN A 414 17.10 -22.91 18.80
C ASN A 414 17.30 -21.88 17.66
N ALA A 415 18.49 -21.30 17.58
CA ALA A 415 18.84 -20.31 16.55
C ALA A 415 18.77 -20.87 15.12
N ASP A 416 19.10 -22.14 14.90
CA ASP A 416 19.02 -22.74 13.55
C ASP A 416 17.58 -22.86 13.07
N ALA A 417 16.62 -23.16 13.97
CA ALA A 417 15.20 -23.13 13.67
C ALA A 417 14.72 -21.71 13.30
N ALA A 418 15.21 -20.69 14.03
CA ALA A 418 14.93 -19.30 13.69
C ALA A 418 15.53 -18.89 12.33
N ILE A 419 16.78 -19.28 12.03
CA ILE A 419 17.44 -19.05 10.73
C ILE A 419 16.63 -19.70 9.60
N ALA A 420 16.22 -20.96 9.77
CA ALA A 420 15.42 -21.67 8.78
C ALA A 420 14.07 -20.98 8.52
N ALA A 421 13.40 -20.54 9.58
CA ALA A 421 12.13 -19.80 9.48
C ALA A 421 12.32 -18.45 8.79
N ILE A 422 13.41 -17.73 9.07
CA ILE A 422 13.77 -16.48 8.36
C ILE A 422 14.00 -16.76 6.88
N LYS A 423 14.82 -17.75 6.52
CA LYS A 423 15.09 -18.10 5.12
C LYS A 423 13.83 -18.52 4.35
N SER A 424 12.92 -19.22 5.01
CA SER A 424 11.63 -19.62 4.41
C SER A 424 10.71 -18.44 4.16
N ARG A 425 10.82 -17.37 4.95
CA ARG A 425 9.92 -16.21 4.93
C ARG A 425 10.46 -15.04 4.12
N PHE A 426 11.77 -14.87 4.06
CA PHE A 426 12.46 -13.75 3.45
C PHE A 426 13.37 -14.25 2.32
N ALA A 427 12.87 -14.14 1.09
CA ALA A 427 13.55 -14.68 -0.10
C ALA A 427 14.93 -14.06 -0.32
N GLU A 428 15.14 -12.80 0.07
CA GLU A 428 16.41 -12.09 -0.06
C GLU A 428 17.58 -12.78 0.68
N VAL A 429 17.30 -13.51 1.76
CA VAL A 429 18.32 -14.20 2.57
C VAL A 429 18.31 -15.71 2.41
N ALA A 430 17.41 -16.27 1.60
CA ALA A 430 17.28 -17.71 1.40
C ALA A 430 18.59 -18.37 0.92
N LYS A 431 19.35 -17.65 0.07
CA LYS A 431 20.62 -18.10 -0.52
C LYS A 431 21.85 -17.91 0.39
N ILE A 432 21.74 -17.12 1.46
CA ILE A 432 22.87 -16.75 2.31
C ILE A 432 23.16 -17.90 3.27
N ASN A 433 24.40 -18.40 3.29
CA ASN A 433 24.79 -19.53 4.16
C ASN A 433 25.81 -19.08 5.20
N LYS A 434 25.76 -19.73 6.37
CA LYS A 434 26.76 -19.54 7.42
C LYS A 434 28.13 -19.97 6.88
N ALA A 435 29.14 -19.12 7.04
CA ALA A 435 30.49 -19.44 6.60
C ALA A 435 31.01 -20.65 7.41
N LYS A 436 31.75 -21.53 6.75
CA LYS A 436 32.44 -22.61 7.47
C LYS A 436 33.52 -21.98 8.35
N ALA A 437 33.60 -22.42 9.61
CA ALA A 437 34.60 -21.92 10.55
C ALA A 437 36.02 -22.06 9.97
N GLY A 438 36.80 -20.99 10.04
CA GLY A 438 38.18 -20.94 9.54
C GLY A 438 38.32 -20.70 8.04
N ILE A 439 37.23 -20.55 7.28
CA ILE A 439 37.33 -20.10 5.89
C ILE A 439 37.54 -18.59 5.86
N ILE A 440 38.71 -18.19 5.36
CA ILE A 440 38.99 -16.82 4.98
C ILE A 440 38.37 -16.60 3.59
N GLY A 441 37.59 -15.54 3.46
CA GLY A 441 37.08 -15.07 2.18
C GLY A 441 35.77 -15.68 1.69
N GLY A 442 34.86 -16.08 2.58
CA GLY A 442 33.49 -16.43 2.18
C GLY A 442 32.73 -15.21 1.66
N SER A 443 31.84 -15.38 0.69
CA SER A 443 30.94 -14.33 0.16
C SER A 443 29.67 -14.14 1.00
N THR A 444 29.40 -15.04 1.94
CA THR A 444 28.20 -15.00 2.78
C THR A 444 28.51 -15.48 4.19
N ASP A 445 27.79 -14.96 5.17
CA ASP A 445 27.83 -15.44 6.55
C ASP A 445 26.53 -15.17 7.30
N ILE A 446 26.32 -15.87 8.41
CA ILE A 446 25.20 -15.67 9.32
C ILE A 446 25.75 -15.50 10.74
N THR A 447 25.62 -14.30 11.28
CA THR A 447 25.95 -13.98 12.67
C THR A 447 24.72 -14.13 13.54
N VAL A 448 24.86 -14.83 14.68
CA VAL A 448 23.79 -15.01 15.68
C VAL A 448 24.24 -14.39 16.99
N ILE A 449 23.41 -13.51 17.54
CA ILE A 449 23.61 -12.88 18.84
C ILE A 449 22.47 -13.35 19.74
N GLU A 450 22.79 -14.18 20.73
CA GLU A 450 21.79 -14.70 21.65
C GLU A 450 21.29 -13.61 22.61
N ARG A 451 19.98 -13.59 22.83
CA ARG A 451 19.27 -12.71 23.77
C ARG A 451 18.51 -13.56 24.78
N SER A 452 18.08 -12.96 25.89
CA SER A 452 17.29 -13.67 26.90
C SER A 452 15.99 -14.24 26.33
N ASP A 453 15.33 -13.51 25.43
CA ASP A 453 14.04 -13.84 24.84
C ASP A 453 14.11 -14.39 23.40
N GLY A 454 15.31 -14.62 22.85
CA GLY A 454 15.47 -14.98 21.45
C GLY A 454 16.88 -14.79 20.89
N TRP A 455 16.96 -14.39 19.63
CA TRP A 455 18.19 -14.17 18.89
C TRP A 455 18.06 -12.95 17.98
N ASP A 456 19.12 -12.16 17.91
CA ASP A 456 19.33 -11.21 16.82
C ASP A 456 20.22 -11.88 15.78
N ILE A 457 19.76 -11.94 14.53
CA ILE A 457 20.38 -12.70 13.45
C ILE A 457 20.70 -11.74 12.30
N VAL A 458 21.97 -11.77 11.87
CA VAL A 458 22.46 -10.96 10.76
C VAL A 458 22.86 -11.86 9.60
N PHE A 459 22.24 -11.65 8.44
CA PHE A 459 22.63 -12.29 7.19
C PHE A 459 23.51 -11.32 6.41
N TRP A 460 24.72 -11.74 6.09
CA TRP A 460 25.67 -10.95 5.33
C TRP A 460 25.90 -11.59 3.95
N GLU A 461 25.86 -10.78 2.91
CA GLU A 461 26.35 -11.14 1.58
C GLU A 461 27.28 -10.05 1.03
N GLY A 462 28.34 -10.48 0.38
CA GLY A 462 29.28 -9.62 -0.32
C GLY A 462 29.41 -9.98 -1.79
N TRP A 463 29.76 -9.02 -2.64
CA TRP A 463 29.86 -9.22 -4.09
C TRP A 463 30.98 -8.37 -4.75
N GLU A 464 31.18 -8.60 -6.06
CA GLU A 464 32.20 -8.02 -6.96
C GLU A 464 33.64 -8.58 -6.88
N ASP A 465 34.65 -7.69 -6.92
CA ASP A 465 36.01 -7.91 -7.44
C ASP A 465 36.82 -8.95 -6.66
N CYS A 466 36.34 -9.31 -5.47
CA CYS A 466 36.86 -10.41 -4.71
C CYS A 466 35.69 -11.34 -4.32
N PRO A 467 35.83 -12.68 -4.46
CA PRO A 467 34.84 -13.65 -3.99
C PRO A 467 34.48 -13.53 -2.51
N ALA A 468 35.26 -12.78 -1.73
CA ALA A 468 35.00 -12.49 -0.33
C ALA A 468 34.14 -11.23 -0.07
N GLY A 469 33.71 -10.50 -1.11
CA GLY A 469 32.91 -9.28 -0.93
C GLY A 469 33.63 -8.09 -0.30
N CYS A 470 34.90 -7.90 -0.66
CA CYS A 470 35.81 -6.96 0.00
C CYS A 470 35.33 -5.50 -0.14
N ILE A 471 34.68 -5.19 -1.25
CA ILE A 471 34.28 -3.82 -1.60
C ILE A 471 32.78 -3.59 -1.43
N ASN A 472 31.94 -4.59 -1.73
CA ASN A 472 30.50 -4.43 -1.63
C ASN A 472 29.90 -5.40 -0.64
N ASN A 473 29.10 -4.86 0.28
CA ASN A 473 28.53 -5.60 1.38
C ASN A 473 27.08 -5.23 1.61
N ARG A 474 26.26 -6.22 1.95
CA ARG A 474 24.88 -6.06 2.35
C ARG A 474 24.58 -6.91 3.58
N TYR A 475 23.89 -6.31 4.54
CA TYR A 475 23.54 -6.92 5.81
C TYR A 475 22.04 -6.79 6.03
N TYR A 476 21.40 -7.91 6.35
CA TYR A 476 19.99 -7.98 6.71
C TYR A 476 19.87 -8.36 8.17
N TYR A 477 19.13 -7.55 8.95
CA TYR A 477 19.02 -7.69 10.40
C TYR A 477 17.64 -8.23 10.75
N PHE A 478 17.58 -9.29 11.57
CA PHE A 478 16.35 -9.91 12.03
C PHE A 478 16.38 -10.12 13.54
N SER A 479 15.26 -9.94 14.22
CA SER A 479 15.06 -10.38 15.59
C SER A 479 14.06 -11.54 15.61
N ALA A 480 14.45 -12.63 16.26
CA ALA A 480 13.67 -13.86 16.37
C ALA A 480 13.43 -14.18 17.83
N LYS A 481 12.17 -14.17 18.27
CA LYS A 481 11.80 -14.48 19.66
C LYS A 481 11.52 -15.97 19.83
N LYS A 482 11.81 -16.52 21.01
CA LYS A 482 11.59 -17.95 21.33
C LYS A 482 10.14 -18.40 21.11
N ASN A 483 9.17 -17.49 21.21
CA ASN A 483 7.75 -17.77 20.93
C ASN A 483 7.41 -17.89 19.43
N GLY A 484 8.40 -17.89 18.54
CA GLY A 484 8.20 -18.02 17.08
C GLY A 484 7.97 -16.69 16.36
N THR A 485 7.97 -15.54 17.07
CA THR A 485 7.84 -14.23 16.43
C THR A 485 9.12 -13.86 15.67
N LEU A 486 8.98 -13.42 14.42
CA LEU A 486 10.09 -12.95 13.57
C LEU A 486 9.84 -11.53 13.10
N GLN A 487 10.86 -10.68 13.20
CA GLN A 487 10.81 -9.30 12.70
C GLN A 487 12.09 -8.95 11.92
N LYS A 488 11.95 -8.36 10.73
CA LYS A 488 13.07 -7.72 10.03
C LYS A 488 13.30 -6.34 10.64
N MET A 489 14.51 -6.09 11.12
CA MET A 489 14.88 -4.89 11.87
C MET A 489 15.46 -3.80 10.97
N GLY A 490 16.09 -4.18 9.85
CA GLY A 490 16.67 -3.23 8.93
C GLY A 490 17.55 -3.89 7.87
N GLU A 491 18.18 -3.04 7.07
CA GLU A 491 19.17 -3.40 6.07
C GLU A 491 20.28 -2.35 6.06
N TYR A 492 21.52 -2.78 5.87
CA TYR A 492 22.69 -1.91 5.70
C TYR A 492 23.43 -2.34 4.44
N VAL A 493 23.66 -1.40 3.54
CA VAL A 493 24.37 -1.63 2.27
C VAL A 493 25.54 -0.67 2.17
N ARG A 494 26.68 -1.19 1.73
CA ARG A 494 27.88 -0.43 1.43
C ARG A 494 28.38 -0.87 0.06
N VAL A 495 28.43 0.06 -0.88
CA VAL A 495 28.85 -0.18 -2.28
C VAL A 495 30.03 0.72 -2.60
N HIS A 496 31.11 0.15 -3.12
CA HIS A 496 32.26 0.91 -3.60
C HIS A 496 31.93 1.63 -4.90
N ASN A 497 32.26 2.90 -4.93
CA ASN A 497 32.10 3.75 -6.08
C ASN A 497 33.48 3.99 -6.69
N ALA A 498 33.80 3.22 -7.73
CA ALA A 498 35.11 3.27 -8.38
C ALA A 498 35.46 4.66 -8.96
N ALA A 499 34.45 5.43 -9.39
CA ALA A 499 34.67 6.77 -9.96
C ALA A 499 35.16 7.79 -8.92
N THR A 500 34.70 7.65 -7.68
CA THR A 500 35.04 8.56 -6.57
C THR A 500 36.02 7.95 -5.58
N ASN A 501 36.35 6.67 -5.75
CA ASN A 501 37.09 5.86 -4.79
C ASN A 501 36.55 5.99 -3.36
N SER A 502 35.22 5.99 -3.23
CA SER A 502 34.49 6.14 -1.97
C SER A 502 33.47 5.01 -1.81
N PHE A 503 32.71 5.01 -0.71
CA PHE A 503 31.62 4.06 -0.50
C PHE A 503 30.29 4.79 -0.41
N ASP A 504 29.36 4.39 -1.25
CA ASP A 504 27.95 4.75 -1.15
C ASP A 504 27.32 3.85 -0.08
N VAL A 505 26.77 4.48 0.97
CA VAL A 505 26.23 3.79 2.14
C VAL A 505 24.75 4.09 2.28
N THR A 506 23.94 3.04 2.47
CA THR A 506 22.52 3.16 2.80
C THR A 506 22.18 2.33 4.03
N GLY A 507 21.41 2.92 4.95
CA GLY A 507 21.07 2.30 6.24
C GLY A 507 22.14 2.55 7.31
N ALA A 508 21.99 1.90 8.46
CA ALA A 508 22.92 2.00 9.57
C ALA A 508 23.28 0.59 10.10
N PRO A 509 24.54 0.33 10.48
CA PRO A 509 24.92 -0.92 11.09
C PRO A 509 24.17 -1.12 12.42
N MET A 510 23.74 -2.35 12.71
CA MET A 510 23.04 -2.70 13.95
C MET A 510 23.83 -3.74 14.75
N TRP A 511 23.70 -3.68 16.07
CA TRP A 511 24.28 -4.67 17.00
C TRP A 511 25.80 -4.86 16.88
N GLY A 512 26.51 -3.83 16.41
CA GLY A 512 27.96 -3.88 16.18
C GLY A 512 28.35 -4.73 14.96
N VAL A 513 27.43 -4.95 14.01
CA VAL A 513 27.67 -5.68 12.76
C VAL A 513 27.32 -4.78 11.55
N PRO A 514 28.24 -4.57 10.59
CA PRO A 514 29.67 -4.86 10.71
C PRO A 514 30.31 -4.09 11.87
N LYS A 515 31.46 -4.59 12.33
CA LYS A 515 32.30 -3.84 13.27
C LYS A 515 32.76 -2.55 12.58
N PRO A 516 32.73 -1.40 13.27
CA PRO A 516 33.10 -0.10 12.71
C PRO A 516 34.55 -0.04 12.25
#